data_AF-A0A950RNN1-F1
#
_entry.id   AF-A0A950RNN1-F1
#
_cell.length_a   1.000
_cell.length_b   1.000
_cell.length_c   1.000
_cell.angle_alpha   90.00
_cell.angle_beta   90.00
_cell.angle_gamma   90.00
#
_symmetry.space_group_name_H-M   'P 1'
#
loop_
_entity.id
_entity.type
_entity.pdbx_description
1 polymer ?
#
loop_
_entity_poly.entity_id
_entity_poly.type
_entity_poly.pdbx_seq_one_letter_code
_entity_poly.pdbx_strand_id
1 'polypeptide(L)'
;DEHGLTQEQLAQRIGKSRVAVTNTLRLLHVPDEVREALADGLITEGHARAILTANGETRRLAVLRRVVDDHLSVRDTEALARELNGSQDESEIERDADVERLEEAFRQALGTRVKLVRARGGGGRLVVHFYSDEELQGIYETIIRGASSHPT
;
A
#
# COMPACT_ATOMS: atom_id res chain seq x y z
N ASP A 1 8.52 6.66 -25.10
CA ASP A 1 9.91 6.13 -25.09
C ASP A 1 10.93 7.25 -25.12
N GLU A 2 11.03 8.01 -24.03
CA GLU A 2 11.92 9.17 -23.93
C GLU A 2 13.08 8.85 -22.98
N HIS A 3 14.22 8.55 -23.61
CA HIS A 3 15.58 8.46 -23.06
C HIS A 3 15.89 7.34 -22.04
N GLY A 4 16.27 6.19 -22.57
CA GLY A 4 16.96 5.09 -21.87
C GLY A 4 18.40 5.42 -21.47
N LEU A 5 18.60 6.49 -20.70
CA LEU A 5 19.83 6.72 -19.96
C LEU A 5 19.67 6.14 -18.56
N THR A 6 20.57 5.24 -18.16
CA THR A 6 20.56 4.74 -16.80
C THR A 6 20.87 5.89 -15.83
N GLN A 7 20.36 5.83 -14.60
CA GLN A 7 20.62 6.85 -13.57
C GLN A 7 22.12 7.11 -13.35
N GLU A 8 22.95 6.12 -13.69
CA GLU A 8 24.42 6.15 -13.66
C GLU A 8 25.02 7.02 -14.78
N GLN A 9 24.49 6.93 -16.01
CA GLN A 9 24.91 7.76 -17.14
C GLN A 9 24.48 9.23 -16.97
N LEU A 10 23.29 9.46 -16.39
CA LEU A 10 22.83 10.80 -16.07
C LEU A 10 23.72 11.44 -15.00
N ALA A 11 23.99 10.74 -13.90
CA ALA A 11 24.87 11.17 -12.81
C ALA A 11 26.26 11.66 -13.30
N GLN A 12 26.91 10.91 -14.19
CA GLN A 12 28.21 11.30 -14.77
C GLN A 12 28.13 12.61 -15.57
N ARG A 13 27.02 12.84 -16.28
CA ARG A 13 26.84 13.99 -17.18
C ARG A 13 26.55 15.31 -16.44
N ILE A 14 25.92 15.22 -15.26
CA ILE A 14 25.63 16.38 -14.38
C ILE A 14 26.62 16.52 -13.21
N GLY A 15 27.67 15.69 -13.16
CA GLY A 15 28.71 15.77 -12.12
C GLY A 15 28.19 15.50 -10.69
N LYS A 16 27.05 14.81 -10.56
CA LYS A 16 26.43 14.48 -9.27
C LYS A 16 26.44 12.97 -9.06
N SER A 17 26.48 12.51 -7.81
CA SER A 17 26.44 11.08 -7.52
C SER A 17 25.10 10.47 -7.97
N ARG A 18 25.12 9.18 -8.37
CA ARG A 18 23.89 8.42 -8.67
C ARG A 18 22.84 8.55 -7.57
N VAL A 19 23.29 8.53 -6.30
CA VAL A 19 22.44 8.72 -5.12
C VAL A 19 21.75 10.09 -5.12
N ALA A 20 22.47 11.16 -5.47
CA ALA A 20 21.88 12.50 -5.55
C ALA A 20 20.82 12.62 -6.65
N VAL A 21 21.06 11.98 -7.80
CA VAL A 21 20.09 11.91 -8.91
C VAL A 21 18.83 11.16 -8.49
N THR A 22 18.96 9.96 -7.93
CA THR A 22 17.81 9.19 -7.43
C THR A 22 17.02 9.94 -6.36
N ASN A 23 17.71 10.65 -5.46
CA ASN A 23 17.07 11.46 -4.42
C ASN A 23 16.24 12.61 -5.00
N THR A 24 16.73 13.26 -6.05
CA THR A 24 16.02 14.36 -6.70
C THR A 24 14.80 13.82 -7.46
N LEU A 25 14.94 12.69 -8.15
CA LEU A 25 13.84 12.04 -8.86
C LEU A 25 12.72 11.58 -7.90
N ARG A 26 13.07 11.12 -6.70
CA ARG A 26 12.08 10.73 -5.68
C ARG A 26 11.20 11.89 -5.24
N LEU A 27 11.73 13.11 -5.20
CA LEU A 27 10.96 14.31 -4.86
C LEU A 27 9.92 14.67 -5.94
N LEU A 28 10.03 14.15 -7.17
CA LEU A 28 8.99 14.33 -8.18
C LEU A 28 7.70 13.55 -7.83
N HIS A 29 7.81 12.51 -7.01
CA HIS A 29 6.70 11.61 -6.64
C HIS A 29 6.08 11.92 -5.27
N VAL A 30 6.39 13.08 -4.68
CA VAL A 30 5.72 13.53 -3.45
C VAL A 30 4.29 13.97 -3.74
N PRO A 31 3.35 13.81 -2.78
CA PRO A 31 2.03 14.45 -2.83
C PRO A 31 2.16 15.97 -3.02
N ASP A 32 1.16 16.59 -3.63
CA ASP A 32 1.20 18.01 -3.97
C ASP A 32 1.35 18.89 -2.72
N GLU A 33 0.73 18.53 -1.60
CA GLU A 33 0.86 19.26 -0.34
C GLU A 33 2.28 19.20 0.24
N VAL A 34 3.00 18.08 0.03
CA VAL A 34 4.42 17.97 0.44
C VAL A 34 5.30 18.83 -0.46
N ARG A 35 4.94 18.96 -1.74
CA ARG A 35 5.65 19.82 -2.71
C ARG A 35 5.45 21.30 -2.36
N GLU A 36 4.23 21.68 -2.03
CA GLU A 36 3.89 23.04 -1.57
C GLU A 36 4.65 23.38 -0.29
N ALA A 37 4.59 22.50 0.73
CA ALA A 37 5.33 22.72 1.98
C ALA A 37 6.85 22.85 1.78
N LEU A 38 7.42 22.15 0.79
CA LEU A 38 8.82 22.29 0.42
C LEU A 38 9.09 23.62 -0.28
N ALA A 39 8.20 24.05 -1.17
CA ALA A 39 8.31 25.33 -1.89
C ALA A 39 8.16 26.54 -0.94
N ASP A 40 7.29 26.43 0.05
CA ASP A 40 7.05 27.43 1.09
C ASP A 40 8.15 27.44 2.17
N GLY A 41 9.11 26.52 2.11
CA GLY A 41 10.21 26.41 3.05
C GLY A 41 9.81 25.90 4.45
N LEU A 42 8.59 25.36 4.60
CA LEU A 42 8.10 24.76 5.84
C LEU A 42 8.85 23.46 6.18
N ILE A 43 9.32 22.77 5.15
CA ILE A 43 10.11 21.54 5.27
C ILE A 43 11.35 21.58 4.38
N THR A 44 12.32 20.74 4.67
CA THR A 44 13.55 20.62 3.87
C THR A 44 13.46 19.43 2.91
N GLU A 45 14.37 19.35 1.94
CA GLU A 45 14.50 18.14 1.11
C GLU A 45 14.75 16.87 1.94
N GLY A 46 15.38 17.00 3.12
CA GLY A 46 15.53 15.92 4.08
C GLY A 46 14.18 15.43 4.61
N HIS A 47 13.31 16.34 5.03
CA HIS A 47 11.95 16.03 5.49
C HIS A 47 11.11 15.41 4.38
N ALA A 48 11.12 15.97 3.17
CA ALA A 48 10.35 15.43 2.05
C ALA A 48 10.77 13.98 1.71
N ARG A 49 12.07 13.67 1.76
CA ARG A 49 12.57 12.30 1.60
C ARG A 49 12.14 11.38 2.75
N ALA A 50 12.18 11.85 3.99
CA ALA A 50 11.74 11.09 5.14
C ALA A 50 10.23 10.78 5.06
N ILE A 51 9.40 11.75 4.68
CA ILE A 51 7.96 11.58 4.47
C ILE A 51 7.68 10.49 3.42
N LEU A 52 8.44 10.45 2.31
CA LEU A 52 8.27 9.44 1.25
C LEU A 52 8.49 8.00 1.72
N THR A 53 9.14 7.79 2.87
CA THR A 53 9.29 6.45 3.45
C THR A 53 7.97 5.93 4.04
N ALA A 54 7.00 6.79 4.33
CA ALA A 54 5.67 6.38 4.78
C ALA A 54 4.83 5.77 3.63
N ASN A 55 4.14 4.66 3.93
CA ASN A 55 3.33 3.91 2.98
C ASN A 55 1.95 4.55 2.79
N GLY A 56 1.67 4.97 1.56
CA GLY A 56 0.39 5.57 1.16
C GLY A 56 0.31 7.07 1.42
N GLU A 57 -0.46 7.75 0.59
CA GLU A 57 -0.60 9.21 0.59
C GLU A 57 -1.16 9.76 1.91
N THR A 58 -2.20 9.13 2.47
CA THR A 58 -2.79 9.55 3.76
C THR A 58 -1.77 9.57 4.90
N ARG A 59 -0.86 8.59 4.97
CA ARG A 59 0.18 8.56 6.00
C ARG A 59 1.24 9.61 5.74
N ARG A 60 1.63 9.84 4.49
CA ARG A 60 2.59 10.90 4.12
C ARG A 60 2.07 12.27 4.54
N LEU A 61 0.79 12.55 4.32
CA LEU A 61 0.14 13.80 4.76
C LEU A 61 0.04 13.90 6.28
N ALA A 62 -0.20 12.78 6.99
CA ALA A 62 -0.19 12.76 8.44
C ALA A 62 1.21 13.04 9.02
N VAL A 63 2.26 12.48 8.42
CA VAL A 63 3.65 12.79 8.78
C VAL A 63 3.92 14.27 8.51
N LEU A 64 3.58 14.79 7.33
CA LEU A 64 3.78 16.20 6.98
C LEU A 64 3.17 17.14 8.02
N ARG A 65 1.91 16.91 8.42
CA ARG A 65 1.25 17.73 9.45
C ARG A 65 2.02 17.73 10.77
N ARG A 66 2.40 16.56 11.27
CA ARG A 66 3.21 16.47 12.51
C ARG A 66 4.58 17.13 12.36
N VAL A 67 5.23 17.04 11.20
CA VAL A 67 6.51 17.72 10.97
C VAL A 67 6.37 19.24 11.08
N VAL A 68 5.30 19.79 10.51
CA VAL A 68 5.04 21.23 10.55
C VAL A 68 4.58 21.68 11.93
N ASP A 69 3.65 20.96 12.54
CA ASP A 69 3.04 21.31 13.84
C ASP A 69 4.03 21.14 15.00
N ASP A 70 4.81 20.05 15.01
CA ASP A 70 5.73 19.71 16.10
C ASP A 70 7.18 20.16 15.81
N HIS A 71 7.42 20.83 14.67
CA HIS A 71 8.75 21.26 14.21
C HIS A 71 9.81 20.15 14.28
N LEU A 72 9.45 18.96 13.78
CA LEU A 72 10.29 17.77 13.90
C LEU A 72 11.61 17.91 13.13
N SER A 73 12.66 17.28 13.66
CA SER A 73 13.90 17.12 12.90
C SER A 73 13.73 16.07 11.80
N VAL A 74 14.65 16.06 10.82
CA VAL A 74 14.68 15.03 9.76
C VAL A 74 14.75 13.62 10.37
N ARG A 75 15.54 13.46 11.43
CA ARG A 75 15.70 12.17 12.11
C ARG A 75 14.41 11.73 12.79
N ASP A 76 13.70 12.65 13.44
CA ASP A 76 12.42 12.36 14.10
C ASP A 76 11.33 12.10 13.06
N THR A 77 11.38 12.80 11.93
CA THR A 77 10.49 12.57 10.78
C THR A 77 10.66 11.15 10.22
N GLU A 78 11.90 10.67 10.06
CA GLU A 78 12.15 9.31 9.62
C GLU A 78 11.67 8.27 10.64
N ALA A 79 11.87 8.54 11.94
CA ALA A 79 11.40 7.66 13.01
C ALA A 79 9.87 7.57 13.00
N LEU A 80 9.19 8.71 12.89
CA LEU A 80 7.75 8.82 12.79
C LEU A 80 7.19 8.11 11.54
N ALA A 81 7.81 8.34 10.38
CA ALA A 81 7.40 7.67 9.14
C ALA A 81 7.55 6.14 9.24
N ARG A 82 8.61 5.66 9.90
CA ARG A 82 8.81 4.23 10.20
C ARG A 82 7.82 3.68 11.23
N GLU A 83 7.50 4.42 12.28
CA GLU A 83 6.50 4.03 13.29
C GLU A 83 5.11 3.87 12.67
N LEU A 84 4.72 4.80 11.80
CA LEU A 84 3.46 4.76 11.06
C LEU A 84 3.42 3.66 9.98
N ASN A 85 4.58 3.13 9.59
CA ASN A 85 4.68 1.91 8.81
C ASN A 85 4.62 0.66 9.69
N GLY A 86 5.27 0.67 10.87
CA GLY A 86 5.32 -0.46 11.80
C GLY A 86 3.96 -0.83 12.41
N SER A 87 2.99 0.10 12.40
CA SER A 87 1.60 -0.19 12.76
C SER A 87 0.82 -0.99 11.69
N GLN A 88 1.45 -1.35 10.57
CA GLN A 88 0.92 -2.31 9.60
C GLN A 88 1.47 -3.74 9.74
N ASP A 89 2.64 -3.97 10.33
CA ASP A 89 3.34 -5.25 10.09
C ASP A 89 2.92 -6.44 10.96
N GLU A 90 2.12 -6.29 12.01
CA GLU A 90 1.56 -7.46 12.70
C GLU A 90 0.12 -7.74 12.29
N SER A 91 -0.73 -6.72 12.29
CA SER A 91 -2.15 -6.92 11.99
C SER A 91 -2.45 -7.09 10.49
N GLU A 92 -1.60 -6.58 9.58
CA GLU A 92 -1.82 -6.76 8.13
C GLU A 92 -1.22 -8.09 7.65
N ILE A 93 -0.09 -8.53 8.23
CA ILE A 93 0.46 -9.88 7.99
C ILE A 93 -0.44 -10.97 8.56
N GLU A 94 -0.98 -10.82 9.77
CA GLU A 94 -1.99 -11.74 10.31
C GLU A 94 -3.30 -11.70 9.49
N ARG A 95 -3.75 -10.51 9.06
CA ARG A 95 -4.92 -10.40 8.18
C ARG A 95 -4.70 -11.06 6.83
N ASP A 96 -3.52 -10.91 6.23
CA ASP A 96 -3.18 -11.52 4.95
C ASP A 96 -3.10 -13.04 5.10
N ALA A 97 -2.47 -13.56 6.17
CA ALA A 97 -2.46 -15.00 6.47
C ALA A 97 -3.88 -15.56 6.71
N ASP A 98 -4.74 -14.82 7.41
CA ASP A 98 -6.14 -15.20 7.61
C ASP A 98 -6.95 -15.15 6.31
N VAL A 99 -6.69 -14.16 5.45
CA VAL A 99 -7.32 -14.04 4.14
C VAL A 99 -6.89 -15.20 3.24
N GLU A 100 -5.60 -15.53 3.18
CA GLU A 100 -5.09 -16.65 2.41
C GLU A 100 -5.67 -17.99 2.88
N ARG A 101 -5.74 -18.22 4.20
CA ARG A 101 -6.38 -19.43 4.75
C ARG A 101 -7.85 -19.55 4.35
N LEU A 102 -8.59 -18.43 4.39
CA LEU A 102 -10.00 -18.41 3.99
C LEU A 102 -10.16 -18.57 2.48
N GLU A 103 -9.34 -17.92 1.67
CA GLU A 103 -9.34 -18.10 0.21
C GLU A 103 -9.10 -19.56 -0.17
N GLU A 104 -8.14 -20.22 0.48
CA GLU A 104 -7.83 -21.62 0.22
C GLU A 104 -8.98 -22.54 0.66
N ALA A 105 -9.61 -22.29 1.81
CA ALA A 105 -10.79 -23.03 2.24
C ALA A 105 -11.97 -22.86 1.26
N PHE A 106 -12.21 -21.64 0.77
CA PHE A 106 -13.24 -21.39 -0.23
C PHE A 106 -12.91 -22.02 -1.59
N ARG A 107 -11.64 -22.02 -2.02
CA ARG A 107 -11.20 -22.73 -3.23
C ARG A 107 -11.46 -24.24 -3.12
N GLN A 108 -11.14 -24.85 -1.99
CA GLN A 108 -11.36 -26.27 -1.76
C GLN A 108 -12.85 -26.63 -1.74
N ALA A 109 -13.68 -25.79 -1.11
CA ALA A 109 -15.12 -26.02 -1.02
C ALA A 109 -15.86 -25.78 -2.35
N LEU A 110 -15.48 -24.73 -3.11
CA LEU A 110 -16.17 -24.33 -4.34
C LEU A 110 -15.55 -24.93 -5.61
N GLY A 111 -14.37 -25.56 -5.52
CA GLY A 111 -13.68 -26.18 -6.65
C GLY A 111 -13.20 -25.18 -7.72
N THR A 112 -13.26 -23.88 -7.45
CA THR A 112 -12.91 -22.81 -8.40
C THR A 112 -12.04 -21.75 -7.75
N ARG A 113 -11.48 -20.85 -8.56
CA ARG A 113 -10.69 -19.72 -8.08
C ARG A 113 -11.56 -18.72 -7.33
N VAL A 114 -11.13 -18.41 -6.11
CA VAL A 114 -11.77 -17.45 -5.22
C VAL A 114 -10.78 -16.36 -4.85
N LYS A 115 -11.26 -15.13 -4.71
CA LYS A 115 -10.50 -13.99 -4.21
C LYS A 115 -11.29 -13.28 -3.12
N LEU A 116 -10.70 -13.12 -1.94
CA LEU A 116 -11.27 -12.45 -0.79
C LEU A 116 -10.58 -11.10 -0.59
N VAL A 117 -11.36 -10.02 -0.72
CA VAL A 117 -10.88 -8.66 -0.48
C VAL A 117 -11.56 -8.14 0.78
N ARG A 118 -10.80 -7.94 1.86
CA ARG A 118 -11.32 -7.32 3.10
C ARG A 118 -11.06 -5.82 3.11
N ALA A 119 -12.07 -5.04 3.46
CA ALA A 119 -11.95 -3.61 3.67
C ALA A 119 -11.52 -3.32 5.13
N ARG A 120 -10.75 -2.25 5.34
CA ARG A 120 -10.26 -1.86 6.68
C ARG A 120 -11.36 -1.55 7.71
N GLY A 121 -12.62 -1.40 7.28
CA GLY A 121 -13.79 -1.14 8.14
C GLY A 121 -14.65 -2.37 8.48
N GLY A 122 -14.13 -3.60 8.32
CA GLY A 122 -14.84 -4.83 8.71
C GLY A 122 -15.74 -5.45 7.63
N GLY A 123 -16.02 -4.72 6.54
CA GLY A 123 -16.66 -5.26 5.34
C GLY A 123 -15.69 -6.00 4.41
N GLY A 124 -16.21 -6.62 3.36
CA GLY A 124 -15.37 -7.28 2.36
C GLY A 124 -16.14 -7.72 1.12
N ARG A 125 -15.41 -8.26 0.15
CA ARG A 125 -15.93 -8.83 -1.09
C ARG A 125 -15.30 -10.19 -1.32
N LEU A 126 -16.13 -11.19 -1.51
CA LEU A 126 -15.72 -12.49 -2.06
C LEU A 126 -16.02 -12.49 -3.56
N VAL A 127 -15.00 -12.75 -4.37
CA VAL A 127 -15.12 -12.88 -5.83
C VAL A 127 -14.89 -14.35 -6.16
N VAL A 128 -15.91 -14.99 -6.71
CA VAL A 128 -15.86 -16.38 -7.18
C VAL A 128 -15.85 -16.35 -8.69
N HIS A 129 -14.83 -16.97 -9.30
CA HIS A 129 -14.76 -17.11 -10.75
C HIS A 129 -15.51 -18.39 -11.18
N PHE A 130 -16.17 -18.36 -12.33
CA PHE A 130 -16.75 -19.54 -12.96
C PHE A 130 -16.48 -19.46 -14.46
N TYR A 131 -16.36 -20.62 -15.09
CA TYR A 131 -15.98 -20.76 -16.50
C TYR A 131 -17.04 -21.52 -17.31
N SER A 132 -18.08 -22.06 -16.66
CA SER A 132 -19.25 -22.66 -17.31
C SER A 132 -20.54 -22.45 -16.49
N ASP A 133 -21.69 -22.61 -17.13
CA ASP A 133 -23.00 -22.58 -16.47
C ASP A 133 -23.16 -23.75 -15.47
N GLU A 134 -22.50 -24.88 -15.74
CA GLU A 134 -22.46 -26.05 -14.86
C GLU A 134 -21.68 -25.75 -13.57
N GLU A 135 -20.55 -25.04 -13.66
CA GLU A 135 -19.79 -24.58 -12.50
C GLU A 135 -20.61 -23.58 -11.67
N LEU A 136 -21.29 -22.63 -12.33
CA LEU A 136 -22.16 -21.66 -11.65
C LEU A 136 -23.28 -22.37 -10.88
N GLN A 137 -23.92 -23.37 -11.49
CA GLN A 137 -24.94 -24.19 -10.83
C GLN A 137 -24.38 -24.95 -9.62
N GLY A 138 -23.18 -25.54 -9.74
CA GLY A 138 -22.51 -26.22 -8.63
C GLY A 138 -22.16 -25.28 -7.46
N ILE A 139 -21.71 -24.07 -7.76
CA ILE A 139 -21.45 -23.01 -6.76
C ILE A 139 -22.76 -22.61 -6.08
N TYR A 140 -23.83 -22.39 -6.85
CA TYR A 140 -25.14 -22.02 -6.33
C TYR A 140 -25.67 -23.09 -5.36
N GLU A 141 -25.63 -24.36 -5.73
CA GLU A 141 -26.06 -25.46 -4.88
C GLU A 141 -25.23 -25.55 -3.60
N THR A 142 -23.90 -25.42 -3.70
CA THR A 142 -23.01 -25.48 -2.53
C THR A 142 -23.30 -24.36 -1.53
N ILE A 143 -23.54 -23.14 -2.01
CA ILE A 143 -23.83 -21.97 -1.16
C ILE A 143 -25.23 -22.06 -0.53
N ILE A 144 -26.26 -22.39 -1.34
CA ILE A 144 -27.66 -22.42 -0.89
C ILE A 144 -27.92 -23.61 0.03
N ARG A 145 -27.35 -24.78 -0.26
CA ARG A 145 -27.58 -26.01 0.51
C ARG A 145 -26.89 -25.94 1.88
N GLY A 146 -25.74 -25.28 1.98
CA GLY A 146 -25.06 -25.00 3.25
C GLY A 146 -25.83 -24.08 4.21
N ALA A 147 -26.76 -23.26 3.73
CA ALA A 147 -27.58 -22.36 4.56
C ALA A 147 -28.78 -23.05 5.24
N SER A 148 -29.07 -24.32 4.88
CA SER A 148 -30.25 -25.05 5.36
C SER A 148 -30.04 -25.86 6.66
N SER A 149 -28.84 -25.83 7.25
CA SER A 149 -28.44 -26.65 8.41
C SER A 149 -28.29 -25.88 9.73
N HIS A 150 -28.72 -24.62 9.83
CA HIS A 150 -28.90 -23.91 11.11
C HIS A 150 -30.40 -23.93 11.51
N PRO A 151 -30.86 -24.90 12.32
CA PRO A 151 -32.06 -24.72 13.10
C PRO A 151 -31.75 -23.76 14.27
N THR A 152 -32.70 -22.88 14.55
CA THR A 152 -32.69 -21.92 15.67
C THR A 152 -32.63 -22.62 17.02
#